data_AF-A0AAW5FFQ4-F1
#
_entry.id   AF-A0AAW5FFQ4-F1
#
_cell.length_a   1.000
_cell.length_b   1.000
_cell.length_c   1.000
_cell.angle_alpha   90.00
_cell.angle_beta   90.00
_cell.angle_gamma   90.00
#
_symmetry.space_group_name_H-M   'P 1'
#
loop_
_entity.id
_entity.type
_entity.pdbx_description
1 polymer ?
#
loop_
_entity_poly.entity_id
_entity_poly.type
_entity_poly.pdbx_seq_one_letter_code
_entity_poly.pdbx_strand_id
1 'polypeptide(L)'
;PPPPPAPTVAVAPPAPSRPPVPAPAPVQSAAVAPPATPTAATRDLNSPLGVWLTEEKEGKVRIEQCGSNLCGYSVDSKSNQNGEQVLINMKPGKDQNKDPKWSGRILDPNSGSTYDSTIALKGTDRLRVQGCAFGGMFCGGQTWTRVN
;
A
#
# COMPACT_ATOMS: atom_id res chain seq x y z
N PRO A 1 1.61 47.15 18.65
CA PRO A 1 1.82 46.11 17.62
C PRO A 1 0.95 44.89 17.96
N PRO A 2 0.05 44.43 17.08
CA PRO A 2 -0.77 43.26 17.37
C PRO A 2 0.04 41.95 17.23
N PRO A 3 -0.29 40.90 18.00
CA PRO A 3 0.34 39.59 17.88
C PRO A 3 -0.04 38.87 16.57
N PRO A 4 0.80 37.96 16.04
CA PRO A 4 0.48 37.17 14.86
C PRO A 4 -0.66 36.17 15.14
N PRO A 5 -1.54 35.89 14.15
CA PRO A 5 -2.62 34.92 14.31
C PRO A 5 -2.10 33.47 14.34
N ALA A 6 -2.69 32.65 15.20
CA ALA A 6 -2.43 31.21 15.30
C ALA A 6 -3.00 30.43 14.10
N PRO A 7 -2.42 29.27 13.73
CA PRO A 7 -2.95 28.43 12.66
C PRO A 7 -4.28 27.78 13.07
N THR A 8 -5.31 27.96 12.25
CA THR A 8 -6.60 27.28 12.37
C THR A 8 -6.43 25.79 12.06
N VAL A 9 -6.74 24.95 13.03
CA VAL A 9 -6.87 23.50 12.86
C VAL A 9 -8.15 23.25 12.06
N ALA A 10 -8.01 22.72 10.84
CA ALA A 10 -9.14 22.29 10.04
C ALA A 10 -9.75 21.02 10.66
N VAL A 11 -10.93 21.18 11.27
CA VAL A 11 -11.79 20.08 11.72
C VAL A 11 -12.36 19.37 10.49
N ALA A 12 -12.16 18.05 10.39
CA ALA A 12 -12.77 17.22 9.36
C ALA A 12 -14.31 17.19 9.52
N PRO A 13 -15.10 17.18 8.42
CA PRO A 13 -16.55 17.16 8.51
C PRO A 13 -17.09 15.83 9.06
N PRO A 14 -18.23 15.84 9.77
CA PRO A 14 -18.89 14.61 10.22
C PRO A 14 -19.45 13.82 9.04
N ALA A 15 -19.34 12.49 9.10
CA ALA A 15 -19.88 11.57 8.09
C ALA A 15 -21.42 11.67 8.00
N PRO A 16 -22.02 11.49 6.81
CA PRO A 16 -23.47 11.55 6.64
C PRO A 16 -24.16 10.35 7.30
N SER A 17 -25.28 10.63 7.98
CA SER A 17 -26.17 9.67 8.61
C SER A 17 -26.86 8.79 7.56
N ARG A 18 -26.92 7.48 7.83
CA ARG A 18 -27.53 6.48 6.95
C ARG A 18 -29.05 6.68 6.86
N PRO A 19 -29.67 6.50 5.68
CA PRO A 19 -31.12 6.58 5.53
C PRO A 19 -31.84 5.38 6.21
N PRO A 20 -33.12 5.54 6.58
CA PRO A 20 -33.90 4.50 7.25
C PRO A 20 -34.25 3.36 6.28
N VAL A 21 -34.14 2.13 6.78
CA VAL A 21 -34.47 0.89 6.06
C VAL A 21 -36.00 0.78 5.93
N PRO A 22 -36.58 0.58 4.73
CA PRO A 22 -38.00 0.28 4.60
C PRO A 22 -38.31 -1.19 4.95
N ALA A 23 -39.42 -1.38 5.67
CA ALA A 23 -40.01 -2.68 6.02
C ALA A 23 -40.68 -3.39 4.80
N PRO A 24 -40.99 -4.70 4.88
CA PRO A 24 -41.15 -5.55 3.69
C PRO A 24 -42.57 -5.52 3.12
N ALA A 25 -42.68 -5.57 1.78
CA ALA A 25 -43.93 -5.77 1.03
C ALA A 25 -43.90 -7.13 0.29
N PRO A 26 -45.07 -7.71 -0.05
CA PRO A 26 -45.24 -9.16 -0.24
C PRO A 26 -44.69 -9.70 -1.56
N VAL A 27 -44.32 -10.98 -1.47
CA VAL A 27 -43.70 -11.85 -2.47
C VAL A 27 -44.47 -11.92 -3.80
N GLN A 28 -43.76 -11.65 -4.89
CA GLN A 28 -44.17 -12.05 -6.24
C GLN A 28 -43.23 -13.17 -6.70
N SER A 29 -43.80 -14.32 -7.05
CA SER A 29 -43.06 -15.43 -7.66
C SER A 29 -42.78 -15.13 -9.14
N ALA A 30 -41.50 -15.07 -9.54
CA ALA A 30 -40.99 -15.62 -10.81
C ALA A 30 -39.49 -15.34 -11.00
N ALA A 31 -38.79 -16.37 -11.51
CA ALA A 31 -37.39 -16.45 -11.96
C ALA A 31 -36.29 -16.42 -10.87
N VAL A 32 -35.77 -17.62 -10.55
CA VAL A 32 -34.50 -17.80 -9.84
C VAL A 32 -33.37 -17.31 -10.77
N ALA A 33 -32.89 -16.09 -10.54
CA ALA A 33 -31.59 -15.67 -11.06
C ALA A 33 -30.51 -16.50 -10.34
N PRO A 34 -29.50 -17.05 -11.06
CA PRO A 34 -28.39 -17.72 -10.40
C PRO A 34 -27.66 -16.74 -9.46
N PRO A 35 -27.14 -17.19 -8.31
CA PRO A 35 -26.39 -16.35 -7.40
C PRO A 35 -25.17 -15.79 -8.14
N ALA A 36 -25.02 -14.46 -8.15
CA ALA A 36 -23.78 -13.82 -8.55
C ALA A 36 -22.69 -14.28 -7.58
N THR A 37 -21.82 -15.17 -8.04
CA THR A 37 -20.61 -15.56 -7.32
C THR A 37 -19.81 -14.30 -6.98
N PRO A 38 -19.43 -14.06 -5.72
CA PRO A 38 -18.50 -12.98 -5.41
C PRO A 38 -17.24 -13.23 -6.22
N THR A 39 -16.91 -12.30 -7.12
CA THR A 39 -15.65 -12.32 -7.84
C THR A 39 -14.56 -12.18 -6.77
N ALA A 40 -13.89 -13.29 -6.47
CA ALA A 40 -12.70 -13.27 -5.63
C ALA A 40 -11.79 -12.19 -6.23
N ALA A 41 -11.40 -11.20 -5.42
CA ALA A 41 -10.41 -10.21 -5.81
C ALA A 41 -9.22 -10.98 -6.37
N THR A 42 -9.07 -10.93 -7.69
CA THR A 42 -7.99 -11.62 -8.37
C THR A 42 -6.75 -10.97 -7.79
N ARG A 43 -5.97 -11.75 -7.02
CA ARG A 43 -4.64 -11.29 -6.64
C ARG A 43 -3.90 -11.20 -7.96
N ASP A 44 -3.80 -9.99 -8.50
CA ASP A 44 -3.01 -9.73 -9.68
C ASP A 44 -1.60 -10.22 -9.39
N LEU A 45 -1.26 -11.36 -9.98
CA LEU A 45 0.05 -11.99 -9.88
C LEU A 45 1.16 -11.00 -10.34
N ASN A 46 0.80 -10.07 -11.21
CA ASN A 46 1.66 -8.99 -11.69
C ASN A 46 1.56 -7.69 -10.87
N SER A 47 0.82 -7.68 -9.76
CA SER A 47 0.71 -6.52 -8.88
C SER A 47 1.72 -6.62 -7.74
N PRO A 48 2.45 -5.55 -7.40
CA PRO A 48 3.38 -5.54 -6.27
C PRO A 48 2.66 -5.58 -4.90
N LEU A 49 1.32 -5.61 -4.89
CA LEU A 49 0.55 -5.65 -3.67
C LEU A 49 0.66 -6.99 -2.96
N GLY A 50 0.77 -6.95 -1.65
CA GLY A 50 0.85 -8.15 -0.80
C GLY A 50 2.01 -8.08 0.20
N VAL A 51 2.29 -9.21 0.83
CA VAL A 51 3.37 -9.34 1.82
C VAL A 51 4.62 -9.87 1.14
N TRP A 52 5.73 -9.17 1.37
CA TRP A 52 7.04 -9.45 0.82
C TRP A 52 8.01 -9.74 1.94
N LEU A 53 8.82 -10.77 1.78
CA LEU A 53 9.90 -11.15 2.68
C LEU A 53 11.19 -10.47 2.20
N THR A 54 11.87 -9.75 3.07
CA THR A 54 13.18 -9.15 2.78
C THR A 54 14.26 -10.22 2.59
N GLU A 55 15.39 -9.84 2.01
CA GLU A 55 16.51 -10.76 1.73
C GLU A 55 17.11 -11.33 3.03
N GLU A 56 17.07 -10.55 4.10
CA GLU A 56 17.48 -10.95 5.45
C GLU A 56 16.58 -12.04 6.09
N LYS A 57 15.50 -12.46 5.39
CA LYS A 57 14.54 -13.50 5.81
C LYS A 57 13.82 -13.26 7.15
N GLU A 58 14.08 -12.15 7.84
CA GLU A 58 13.45 -11.80 9.11
C GLU A 58 12.46 -10.62 9.00
N GLY A 59 12.55 -9.79 7.96
CA GLY A 59 11.63 -8.67 7.74
C GLY A 59 10.50 -9.04 6.78
N LYS A 60 9.24 -8.90 7.21
CA LYS A 60 8.08 -8.90 6.30
C LYS A 60 7.65 -7.46 6.05
N VAL A 61 7.34 -7.12 4.81
CA VAL A 61 6.85 -5.80 4.41
C VAL A 61 5.57 -5.98 3.61
N ARG A 62 4.47 -5.36 4.06
CA ARG A 62 3.20 -5.36 3.36
C ARG A 62 3.11 -4.13 2.47
N ILE A 63 2.98 -4.34 1.17
CA ILE A 63 2.76 -3.29 0.19
C ILE A 63 1.28 -3.21 -0.10
N GLU A 64 0.73 -2.01 0.03
CA GLU A 64 -0.68 -1.67 -0.15
C GLU A 64 -0.84 -0.43 -1.03
N GLN A 65 -1.98 -0.34 -1.72
CA GLN A 65 -2.34 0.85 -2.49
C GLN A 65 -2.87 1.91 -1.54
N CYS A 66 -2.24 3.09 -1.53
CA CYS A 66 -2.65 4.27 -0.76
C CYS A 66 -3.12 5.38 -1.71
N GLY A 67 -4.27 5.13 -2.37
CA GLY A 67 -4.81 5.98 -3.43
C GLY A 67 -4.16 5.68 -4.78
N SER A 68 -3.55 6.68 -5.42
CA SER A 68 -2.85 6.51 -6.70
C SER A 68 -1.39 6.05 -6.57
N ASN A 69 -0.89 5.92 -5.33
CA ASN A 69 0.48 5.55 -5.03
C ASN A 69 0.50 4.27 -4.19
N LEU A 70 1.68 3.67 -4.04
CA LEU A 70 1.89 2.55 -3.12
C LEU A 70 2.49 3.02 -1.81
N CYS A 71 2.09 2.33 -0.75
CA CYS A 71 2.63 2.48 0.59
C CYS A 71 3.05 1.11 1.10
N GLY A 72 4.13 1.07 1.87
CA GLY A 72 4.69 -0.17 2.40
C GLY A 72 4.86 -0.05 3.89
N TYR A 73 4.46 -1.09 4.61
CA TYR A 73 4.49 -1.14 6.07
C TYR A 73 5.28 -2.36 6.52
N SER A 74 6.07 -2.24 7.57
CA SER A 74 6.67 -3.41 8.20
C SER A 74 5.58 -4.29 8.80
N VAL A 75 5.72 -5.60 8.71
CA VAL A 75 4.79 -6.56 9.30
C VAL A 75 5.52 -7.27 10.42
N ASP A 76 4.95 -7.22 11.62
CA ASP A 76 5.49 -7.94 12.77
C ASP A 76 5.36 -9.45 12.56
N SER A 77 6.46 -10.19 12.69
CA SER A 77 6.45 -11.64 12.46
C SER A 77 5.65 -12.42 13.51
N LYS A 78 5.46 -11.86 14.72
CA LYS A 78 4.72 -12.52 15.81
C LYS A 78 3.22 -12.26 15.70
N SER A 79 2.84 -11.04 15.34
CA SER A 79 1.46 -10.54 15.40
C SER A 79 0.82 -10.36 14.02
N ASN A 80 1.61 -10.44 12.94
CA ASN A 80 1.23 -10.15 11.55
C ASN A 80 0.47 -8.81 11.40
N GLN A 81 0.77 -7.86 12.28
CA GLN A 81 0.22 -6.51 12.24
C GLN A 81 1.13 -5.60 11.43
N ASN A 82 0.54 -4.64 10.71
CA ASN A 82 1.33 -3.55 10.12
C ASN A 82 1.84 -2.66 11.25
N GLY A 83 3.16 -2.49 11.29
CA GLY A 83 3.84 -1.52 12.14
C GLY A 83 4.06 -0.22 11.39
N GLU A 84 5.32 0.19 11.30
CA GLU A 84 5.71 1.49 10.75
C GLU A 84 5.60 1.53 9.22
N GLN A 85 5.25 2.71 8.69
CA GLN A 85 5.30 2.95 7.26
C GLN A 85 6.74 3.12 6.81
N VAL A 86 7.24 2.15 6.04
CA VAL A 86 8.59 2.17 5.48
C VAL A 86 8.60 2.78 4.09
N LEU A 87 7.60 2.50 3.22
CA LEU A 87 7.53 3.07 1.87
C LEU A 87 6.46 4.15 1.82
N ILE A 88 6.85 5.34 1.38
CA ILE A 88 6.03 6.54 1.30
C ILE A 88 5.90 6.98 -0.15
N ASN A 89 4.65 7.08 -0.61
CA ASN A 89 4.28 7.71 -1.87
C ASN A 89 5.01 7.12 -3.09
N MET A 90 5.03 5.79 -3.17
CA MET A 90 5.64 5.06 -4.28
C MET A 90 4.81 5.24 -5.55
N LYS A 91 5.31 6.09 -6.45
CA LYS A 91 4.64 6.43 -7.70
C LYS A 91 4.96 5.39 -8.75
N PRO A 92 3.95 4.83 -9.45
CA PRO A 92 4.22 3.93 -10.56
C PRO A 92 5.01 4.64 -11.66
N GLY A 93 5.97 3.93 -12.24
CA GLY A 93 6.70 4.38 -13.42
C GLY A 93 5.80 4.43 -14.65
N LYS A 94 6.33 5.00 -15.73
CA LYS A 94 5.59 5.21 -17.00
C LYS A 94 5.13 3.91 -17.66
N ASP A 95 5.78 2.78 -17.37
CA ASP A 95 5.65 1.54 -18.14
C ASP A 95 5.39 0.32 -17.25
N GLN A 96 4.28 0.32 -16.50
CA GLN A 96 3.96 -0.78 -15.59
C GLN A 96 3.69 -2.12 -16.29
N ASN A 97 3.25 -2.11 -17.54
CA ASN A 97 2.94 -3.33 -18.29
C ASN A 97 4.20 -4.08 -18.73
N LYS A 98 5.33 -3.37 -18.91
CA LYS A 98 6.58 -3.95 -19.41
C LYS A 98 7.68 -3.99 -18.35
N ASP A 99 7.79 -2.93 -17.54
CA ASP A 99 8.76 -2.78 -16.45
C ASP A 99 8.05 -2.18 -15.22
N PRO A 100 7.36 -3.02 -14.44
CA PRO A 100 6.66 -2.61 -13.22
C PRO A 100 7.66 -2.07 -12.18
N LYS A 101 7.89 -0.76 -12.21
CA LYS A 101 8.69 -0.02 -11.24
C LYS A 101 7.84 1.02 -10.52
N TRP A 102 8.24 1.36 -9.31
CA TRP A 102 7.74 2.50 -8.57
C TRP A 102 8.90 3.24 -7.93
N SER A 103 8.83 4.55 -7.96
CA SER A 103 9.81 5.43 -7.33
C SER A 103 9.10 6.28 -6.29
N GLY A 104 9.68 6.36 -5.12
CA GLY A 104 9.11 7.08 -3.99
C GLY A 104 10.18 7.29 -2.95
N ARG A 105 9.76 7.27 -1.69
CA ARG A 105 10.66 7.49 -0.58
C ARG A 105 10.55 6.37 0.44
N ILE A 106 11.65 6.03 1.10
CA ILE A 106 11.69 5.13 2.24
C ILE A 106 11.87 5.98 3.50
N LEU A 107 10.99 5.81 4.46
CA LEU A 107 11.18 6.32 5.81
C LEU A 107 11.91 5.26 6.62
N ASP A 108 13.04 5.63 7.20
CA ASP A 108 13.69 4.80 8.20
C ASP A 108 13.04 5.07 9.57
N PRO A 109 12.38 4.08 10.19
CA PRO A 109 11.72 4.25 11.49
C PRO A 109 12.70 4.53 12.63
N ASN A 110 13.96 4.07 12.50
CA ASN A 110 14.95 4.20 13.56
C ASN A 110 15.47 5.64 13.69
N SER A 111 15.70 6.30 12.55
CA SER A 111 16.21 7.68 12.47
C SER A 111 15.13 8.72 12.19
N GLY A 112 13.94 8.31 11.73
CA GLY A 112 12.90 9.20 11.21
C GLY A 112 13.26 9.89 9.90
N SER A 113 14.36 9.50 9.25
CA SER A 113 14.83 10.12 8.02
C SER A 113 14.22 9.48 6.79
N THR A 114 13.93 10.30 5.79
CA THR A 114 13.33 9.87 4.53
C THR A 114 14.35 9.86 3.39
N TYR A 115 14.49 8.74 2.69
CA TYR A 115 15.47 8.49 1.63
C TYR A 115 14.79 8.19 0.29
N ASP A 116 15.44 8.48 -0.83
CA ASP A 116 14.90 8.14 -2.14
C ASP A 116 15.06 6.64 -2.40
N SER A 117 13.98 6.00 -2.85
CA SER A 117 13.97 4.56 -3.07
C SER A 117 13.10 4.20 -4.27
N THR A 118 13.50 3.14 -4.95
CA THR A 118 12.83 2.62 -6.12
C THR A 118 12.61 1.13 -5.95
N ILE A 119 11.38 0.69 -6.15
CA ILE A 119 10.98 -0.72 -6.17
C ILE A 119 10.71 -1.14 -7.61
N ALA A 120 11.11 -2.35 -7.98
CA ALA A 120 10.89 -2.91 -9.30
C ALA A 120 10.47 -4.37 -9.16
N LEU A 121 9.30 -4.72 -9.65
CA LEU A 121 8.81 -6.08 -9.67
C LEU A 121 9.55 -6.83 -10.79
N LYS A 122 10.38 -7.81 -10.41
CA LYS A 122 11.21 -8.62 -11.32
C LYS A 122 10.50 -9.89 -11.80
N GLY A 123 9.37 -10.22 -11.18
CA GLY A 123 8.51 -11.34 -11.53
C GLY A 123 7.34 -11.41 -10.57
N THR A 124 6.54 -12.46 -10.69
CA THR A 124 5.34 -12.68 -9.88
C THR A 124 5.61 -12.73 -8.37
N ASP A 125 6.79 -13.22 -8.01
CA ASP A 125 7.22 -13.54 -6.65
C ASP A 125 8.55 -12.89 -6.26
N ARG A 126 9.11 -12.02 -7.12
CA ARG A 126 10.35 -11.29 -6.83
C ARG A 126 10.19 -9.78 -7.00
N LEU A 127 10.46 -9.04 -5.93
CA LEU A 127 10.44 -7.58 -5.90
C LEU A 127 11.83 -7.07 -5.54
N ARG A 128 12.43 -6.28 -6.42
CA ARG A 128 13.74 -5.65 -6.18
C ARG A 128 13.51 -4.28 -5.58
N VAL A 129 14.01 -4.06 -4.37
CA VAL A 129 13.92 -2.77 -3.67
C VAL A 129 15.31 -2.16 -3.61
N GLN A 130 15.48 -0.98 -4.20
CA GLN A 130 16.74 -0.23 -4.17
C GLN A 130 16.54 1.08 -3.41
N GLY A 131 17.29 1.25 -2.33
CA GLY A 131 17.42 2.53 -1.63
C GLY A 131 18.76 3.18 -1.99
N CYS A 132 18.76 4.46 -2.34
CA CYS A 132 19.99 5.21 -2.57
C CYS A 132 20.21 6.19 -1.42
N ALA A 133 21.20 5.94 -0.58
CA ALA A 133 21.62 6.86 0.48
C ALA A 133 22.79 7.72 -0.02
N PHE A 134 22.77 9.03 0.30
CA PHE A 134 23.85 10.01 0.14
C PHE A 134 24.65 9.96 -1.19
N GLY A 135 24.28 10.80 -2.16
CA GLY A 135 25.16 11.13 -3.30
C GLY A 135 25.18 10.14 -4.47
N GLY A 136 24.25 9.17 -4.52
CA GLY A 136 24.01 8.33 -5.69
C GLY A 136 25.03 7.22 -5.96
N MET A 137 26.08 7.10 -5.14
CA MET A 137 27.13 6.09 -5.33
C MET A 137 26.85 4.76 -4.60
N PHE A 138 26.04 4.78 -3.53
CA PHE A 138 25.69 3.59 -2.74
C PHE A 138 24.18 3.33 -2.77
N CYS A 139 23.71 2.78 -3.89
CA CYS A 139 22.35 2.29 -4.03
C CYS A 139 22.28 0.82 -3.59
N GLY A 140 22.11 0.60 -2.29
CA GLY A 140 21.88 -0.73 -1.74
C GLY A 140 20.55 -1.29 -2.26
N GLY A 141 20.60 -2.49 -2.83
CA GLY A 141 19.43 -3.18 -3.38
C GLY A 141 19.21 -4.52 -2.70
N GLN A 142 17.99 -4.79 -2.27
CA GLN A 142 17.57 -6.06 -1.71
C GLN A 142 16.54 -6.72 -2.64
N THR A 143 16.61 -8.04 -2.81
CA THR A 143 15.56 -8.76 -3.52
C THR A 143 14.61 -9.39 -2.51
N TRP A 144 13.39 -8.88 -2.49
CA TRP A 144 12.32 -9.42 -1.66
C TRP A 144 11.59 -10.53 -2.38
N THR A 145 11.16 -11.53 -1.62
CA THR A 145 10.43 -12.69 -2.12
C THR A 145 8.98 -12.62 -1.65
N ARG A 146 8.01 -12.89 -2.51
CA ARG A 146 6.60 -12.85 -2.11
C ARG A 146 6.32 -13.94 -1.07
N VAL A 147 5.64 -13.57 0.00
CA VAL A 147 5.08 -14.52 0.97
C VAL A 147 3.68 -14.89 0.48
N ASN A 148 3.45 -16.17 0.21
CA ASN A 148 2.17 -16.71 -0.24
C ASN A 148 1.47 -17.51 0.85
#